data_AF-A0A349B2Q7-F1
#
_entry.id   AF-A0A349B2Q7-F1
#
_cell.length_a   1.000
_cell.length_b   1.000
_cell.length_c   1.000
_cell.angle_alpha   90.00
_cell.angle_beta   90.00
_cell.angle_gamma   90.00
#
_symmetry.space_group_name_H-M   'P 1'
#
loop_
_entity.id
_entity.type
_entity.pdbx_description
1 polymer ?
#
loop_
_entity_poly.entity_id
_entity_poly.type
_entity_poly.pdbx_seq_one_letter_code
_entity_poly.pdbx_strand_id
1 'polypeptide(L)'
;MTATDTVTARGVRMRVRPWRGRSDTAELSSVPAGAMVPPGLVALAVERARTRGYATVVTPALPVGEWRAYIDAGFSVREELHLLAHDLLDLPDRRAPERRVRTRRVHGRARARVLAIDRTAFDPFWRLDADALEDAVRATPST
;
A
#
# COMPACT_ATOMS: atom_id res chain seq x y z
N MET A 1 -5.38 -14.29 -12.83
CA MET A 1 -4.38 -14.20 -11.75
C MET A 1 -3.11 -13.62 -12.33
N THR A 2 -2.84 -12.34 -12.10
CA THR A 2 -1.58 -11.74 -12.54
C THR A 2 -0.48 -12.20 -11.58
N ALA A 3 0.45 -13.01 -12.06
CA ALA A 3 1.47 -13.63 -11.23
C ALA A 3 2.42 -12.57 -10.63
N THR A 4 2.63 -12.65 -9.31
CA THR A 4 3.70 -11.90 -8.62
C THR A 4 5.05 -12.30 -9.19
N ASP A 5 5.78 -11.34 -9.72
CA ASP A 5 7.16 -11.50 -10.15
C ASP A 5 8.12 -11.13 -9.04
N THR A 6 9.35 -11.60 -9.16
CA THR A 6 10.43 -11.19 -8.27
C THR A 6 11.72 -11.02 -9.04
N VAL A 7 12.44 -9.94 -8.77
CA VAL A 7 13.84 -9.75 -9.16
C VAL A 7 14.69 -9.69 -7.90
N THR A 8 15.92 -10.20 -7.96
CA THR A 8 16.77 -10.36 -6.77
C THR A 8 18.18 -9.84 -7.05
N ALA A 9 18.76 -9.11 -6.11
CA ALA A 9 20.18 -8.76 -6.13
C ALA A 9 20.71 -8.65 -4.69
N ARG A 10 21.92 -9.16 -4.44
CA ARG A 10 22.63 -9.08 -3.15
C ARG A 10 21.75 -9.43 -1.93
N GLY A 11 20.95 -10.48 -2.05
CA GLY A 11 20.05 -10.95 -0.97
C GLY A 11 18.76 -10.15 -0.78
N VAL A 12 18.59 -9.02 -1.47
CA VAL A 12 17.36 -8.24 -1.47
C VAL A 12 16.50 -8.66 -2.66
N ARG A 13 15.20 -8.90 -2.40
CA ARG A 13 14.22 -9.21 -3.44
C ARG A 13 13.28 -8.03 -3.64
N MET A 14 13.01 -7.68 -4.89
CA MET A 14 11.94 -6.74 -5.25
C MET A 14 10.78 -7.54 -5.83
N ARG A 15 9.61 -7.44 -5.19
CA ARG A 15 8.37 -8.00 -5.73
C ARG A 15 7.75 -7.02 -6.72
N VAL A 16 7.22 -7.55 -7.81
CA VAL A 16 6.39 -6.83 -8.77
C VAL A 16 5.01 -7.47 -8.75
N ARG A 17 3.99 -6.73 -8.34
CA ARG A 17 2.61 -7.23 -8.26
C ARG A 17 1.62 -6.20 -8.80
N PRO A 18 0.42 -6.60 -9.23
CA PRO A 18 -0.64 -5.63 -9.52
C PRO A 18 -0.90 -4.74 -8.31
N TRP A 19 -1.04 -3.45 -8.55
CA TRP A 19 -1.44 -2.51 -7.51
C TRP A 19 -2.97 -2.42 -7.44
N ARG A 20 -3.56 -2.83 -6.31
CA ARG A 20 -5.02 -2.77 -6.05
C ARG A 20 -5.87 -3.31 -7.20
N GLY A 21 -5.52 -4.50 -7.69
CA GLY A 21 -6.25 -5.19 -8.75
C GLY A 21 -6.20 -4.52 -10.12
N ARG A 22 -5.45 -3.41 -10.28
CA ARG A 22 -5.28 -2.74 -11.57
C ARG A 22 -4.37 -3.56 -12.49
N SER A 23 -4.80 -3.72 -13.74
CA SER A 23 -4.01 -4.43 -14.76
C SER A 23 -2.90 -3.59 -15.38
N ASP A 24 -2.98 -2.26 -15.27
CA ASP A 24 -2.06 -1.30 -15.90
C ASP A 24 -0.96 -0.79 -14.96
N THR A 25 -1.10 -1.02 -13.65
CA THR A 25 -0.24 -0.45 -12.62
C THR A 25 0.37 -1.53 -11.76
N ALA A 26 1.69 -1.55 -11.65
CA ALA A 26 2.42 -2.42 -10.74
C ALA A 26 2.81 -1.70 -9.45
N GLU A 27 2.83 -2.43 -8.34
CA GLU A 27 3.51 -2.05 -7.11
C GLU A 27 4.86 -2.76 -7.03
N LEU A 28 5.91 -1.98 -6.71
CA LEU A 28 7.23 -2.48 -6.34
C LEU A 28 7.44 -2.40 -4.85
N SER A 29 7.81 -3.51 -4.22
CA SER A 29 8.11 -3.56 -2.79
C SER A 29 9.33 -4.42 -2.51
N SER A 30 10.24 -3.94 -1.66
CA SER A 30 11.40 -4.71 -1.19
C SER A 30 11.00 -5.80 -0.19
N VAL A 31 11.81 -6.86 -0.13
CA VAL A 31 11.67 -7.96 0.81
C VAL A 31 13.04 -8.28 1.41
N PRO A 32 13.19 -8.17 2.76
CA PRO A 32 12.19 -7.72 3.72
C PRO A 32 11.76 -6.26 3.48
N ALA A 33 10.58 -5.87 3.97
CA ALA A 33 10.13 -4.49 3.88
C ALA A 33 11.12 -3.57 4.62
N GLY A 34 11.43 -2.42 4.03
CA GLY A 34 12.45 -1.49 4.54
C GLY A 34 13.91 -1.91 4.26
N ALA A 35 14.12 -2.95 3.45
CA ALA A 35 15.48 -3.31 3.04
C ALA A 35 16.09 -2.24 2.13
N MET A 36 17.36 -1.88 2.40
CA MET A 36 18.07 -0.98 1.51
C MET A 36 18.31 -1.64 0.14
N VAL A 37 17.69 -1.06 -0.88
CA VAL A 37 17.71 -1.57 -2.25
C VAL A 37 19.09 -1.32 -2.89
N PRO A 38 19.77 -2.38 -3.40
CA PRO A 38 21.03 -2.22 -4.12
C PRO A 38 20.87 -1.37 -5.40
N PRO A 39 21.93 -0.66 -5.83
CA PRO A 39 21.93 0.06 -7.10
C PRO A 39 21.50 -0.85 -8.27
N GLY A 40 20.66 -0.32 -9.15
CA GLY A 40 20.16 -1.03 -10.34
C GLY A 40 19.02 -2.02 -10.09
N LEU A 41 18.76 -2.46 -8.85
CA LEU A 41 17.67 -3.42 -8.58
C LEU A 41 16.29 -2.82 -8.87
N VAL A 42 16.09 -1.52 -8.60
CA VAL A 42 14.85 -0.81 -8.97
C VAL A 42 14.68 -0.80 -10.48
N ALA A 43 15.71 -0.46 -11.25
CA ALA A 43 15.65 -0.42 -12.71
C ALA A 43 15.32 -1.81 -13.30
N LEU A 44 15.90 -2.88 -12.77
CA LEU A 44 15.57 -4.26 -13.15
C LEU A 44 14.11 -4.60 -12.85
N ALA A 45 13.58 -4.15 -11.71
CA ALA A 45 12.20 -4.37 -11.34
C ALA A 45 11.22 -3.57 -12.23
N VAL A 46 11.57 -2.34 -12.60
CA VAL A 46 10.80 -1.52 -13.56
C VAL A 46 10.78 -2.18 -14.94
N GLU A 47 11.91 -2.66 -15.44
CA GLU A 47 11.94 -3.38 -16.71
C GLU A 47 11.13 -4.68 -16.65
N ARG A 48 11.16 -5.38 -15.51
CA ARG A 48 10.27 -6.53 -15.29
C ARG A 48 8.79 -6.14 -15.32
N ALA A 49 8.41 -5.02 -14.72
CA ALA A 49 7.03 -4.52 -14.81
C ALA A 49 6.65 -4.17 -16.27
N ARG A 50 7.54 -3.49 -16.98
CA ARG A 50 7.33 -3.10 -18.39
C ARG A 50 7.13 -4.31 -19.31
N THR A 51 7.99 -5.32 -19.19
CA THR A 51 7.88 -6.58 -19.95
C THR A 51 6.60 -7.37 -19.64
N ARG A 52 6.00 -7.16 -18.47
CA ARG A 52 4.68 -7.71 -18.12
C ARG A 52 3.50 -6.85 -18.58
N GLY A 53 3.76 -5.73 -19.26
CA GLY A 53 2.75 -4.86 -19.85
C GLY A 53 2.19 -3.80 -18.91
N TYR A 54 2.79 -3.57 -17.74
CA TYR A 54 2.38 -2.47 -16.88
C TYR A 54 2.84 -1.13 -17.48
N ALA A 55 1.94 -0.15 -17.48
CA ALA A 55 2.18 1.20 -17.97
C ALA A 55 2.63 2.16 -16.85
N THR A 56 2.33 1.83 -15.59
CA THR A 56 2.67 2.64 -14.43
C THR A 56 3.23 1.77 -13.33
N VAL A 57 4.14 2.34 -12.54
CA VAL A 57 4.75 1.67 -11.39
C VAL A 57 4.66 2.59 -10.18
N VAL A 58 4.24 2.04 -9.06
CA VAL A 58 4.17 2.72 -7.77
C VAL A 58 4.95 1.94 -6.71
N THR A 59 5.21 2.57 -5.57
CA THR A 59 5.82 1.93 -4.41
C THR A 59 4.86 2.06 -3.22
N PRO A 60 4.99 1.22 -2.17
CA PRO A 60 4.49 1.60 -0.86
C PRO A 60 5.20 2.88 -0.39
N ALA A 61 4.70 3.48 0.69
CA ALA A 61 5.37 4.61 1.33
C ALA A 61 6.80 4.23 1.71
N LEU A 62 7.77 5.00 1.23
CA LEU A 62 9.17 4.78 1.50
C LEU A 62 9.59 5.64 2.70
N PRO A 63 10.25 5.09 3.71
CA PRO A 63 10.81 5.89 4.80
C PRO A 63 11.99 6.73 4.31
N VAL A 64 12.40 7.67 5.16
CA VAL A 64 13.53 8.56 4.88
C VAL A 64 14.79 7.73 4.59
N GLY A 65 15.47 8.06 3.50
CA GLY A 65 16.72 7.41 3.08
C GLY A 65 16.54 6.27 2.07
N GLU A 66 15.35 5.67 1.94
CA GLU A 66 15.12 4.56 1.00
C GLU A 66 14.76 5.02 -0.42
N TRP A 67 14.32 6.27 -0.59
CA TRP A 67 13.78 6.78 -1.85
C TRP A 67 14.81 7.03 -2.95
N ARG A 68 16.09 7.22 -2.60
CA ARG A 68 17.14 7.66 -3.54
C ARG A 68 17.25 6.75 -4.77
N ALA A 69 17.31 5.44 -4.54
CA ALA A 69 17.41 4.44 -5.62
C ALA A 69 16.19 4.43 -6.56
N TYR A 70 15.03 4.91 -6.10
CA TYR A 70 13.82 5.03 -6.91
C TYR A 70 13.85 6.30 -7.76
N ILE A 71 14.26 7.44 -7.18
CA ILE A 71 14.44 8.68 -7.95
C ILE A 71 15.50 8.49 -9.04
N ASP A 72 16.62 7.84 -8.74
CA ASP A 72 17.67 7.52 -9.72
C ASP A 72 17.14 6.60 -10.85
N ALA A 73 16.09 5.82 -10.57
CA ALA A 73 15.39 4.97 -11.55
C ALA A 73 14.22 5.67 -12.28
N GLY A 74 14.06 6.99 -12.09
CA GLY A 74 13.06 7.81 -12.78
C GLY A 74 11.71 7.93 -12.07
N PHE A 75 11.60 7.51 -10.81
CA PHE A 75 10.40 7.79 -10.02
C PHE A 75 10.32 9.28 -9.67
N SER A 76 9.11 9.77 -9.47
CA SER A 76 8.83 11.09 -8.90
C SER A 76 8.02 10.93 -7.61
N VAL A 77 8.20 11.85 -6.65
CA VAL A 77 7.37 11.88 -5.44
C VAL A 77 5.93 12.18 -5.84
N ARG A 78 5.01 11.32 -5.38
CA ARG A 78 3.56 11.48 -5.62
C ARG A 78 2.87 12.18 -4.46
N GLU A 79 3.20 11.78 -3.24
CA GLU A 79 2.66 12.29 -1.98
C GLU A 79 3.72 12.10 -0.88
N GLU A 80 3.73 13.00 0.10
CA GLU A 80 4.52 12.85 1.33
C GLU A 80 3.60 12.46 2.48
N LEU A 81 3.92 11.37 3.18
CA LEU A 81 3.11 10.85 4.29
C LEU A 81 3.85 11.02 5.61
N HIS A 82 3.15 11.59 6.60
CA HIS A 82 3.64 11.67 7.97
C HIS A 82 3.07 10.51 8.80
N LEU A 83 3.94 9.67 9.33
CA LEU A 83 3.53 8.65 10.29
C LEU A 83 3.32 9.31 11.65
N LEU A 84 2.09 9.20 12.18
CA LEU A 84 1.73 9.72 13.48
C LEU A 84 1.73 8.58 14.52
N ALA A 85 2.28 8.87 15.70
CA ALA A 85 2.24 7.98 16.85
C ALA A 85 1.69 8.74 18.06
N HIS A 86 0.81 8.09 18.82
CA HIS A 86 0.21 8.64 20.02
C HIS A 86 0.00 7.53 21.04
N ASP A 87 0.34 7.79 22.30
CA ASP A 87 0.06 6.86 23.39
C ASP A 87 -1.46 6.83 23.65
N LEU A 88 -2.04 5.64 23.67
CA LEU A 88 -3.46 5.43 23.90
C LEU A 88 -3.79 5.07 25.35
N LEU A 89 -2.78 5.00 26.25
CA LEU A 89 -2.96 4.65 27.65
C LEU A 89 -3.49 5.81 28.52
N ASP A 90 -3.22 7.05 28.12
CA ASP A 90 -3.67 8.26 28.84
C ASP A 90 -4.45 9.19 27.89
N LEU A 91 -5.63 8.71 27.47
CA LEU A 91 -6.53 9.50 26.65
C LEU A 91 -7.51 10.29 27.54
N PRO A 92 -7.71 11.59 27.29
CA PRO A 92 -8.75 12.34 27.98
C PRO A 92 -10.12 11.69 27.74
N ASP A 93 -10.95 11.64 28.77
CA ASP A 93 -12.26 10.99 28.72
C ASP A 93 -13.11 11.61 27.60
N ARG A 94 -13.23 10.88 26.48
CA ARG A 94 -13.92 11.36 25.30
C ARG A 94 -15.41 11.29 25.57
N ARG A 95 -16.06 12.45 25.75
CA ARG A 95 -17.52 12.56 25.70
C ARG A 95 -18.03 11.83 24.47
N ALA A 96 -18.91 10.85 24.68
CA ALA A 96 -19.50 10.10 23.58
C ALA A 96 -20.12 11.08 22.57
N PRO A 97 -19.95 10.86 21.25
CA PRO A 97 -20.52 11.74 20.25
C PRO A 97 -22.04 11.89 20.47
N GLU A 98 -22.55 13.11 20.32
CA GLU A 98 -23.97 13.46 20.56
C GLU A 98 -24.94 12.57 19.76
N ARG A 99 -24.48 12.03 18.62
CA ARG A 99 -25.17 10.99 17.86
C ARG A 99 -24.64 9.61 18.22
N ARG A 100 -25.56 8.73 18.66
CA ARG A 100 -25.31 7.29 18.88
C ARG A 100 -25.06 6.56 17.54
N VAL A 101 -23.88 6.72 16.97
CA VAL A 101 -23.41 5.89 15.86
C VAL A 101 -22.80 4.62 16.43
N ARG A 102 -23.29 3.45 16.01
CA ARG A 102 -22.71 2.17 16.40
C ARG A 102 -21.56 1.82 15.46
N THR A 103 -20.34 1.71 15.99
CA THR A 103 -19.18 1.17 15.27
C THR A 103 -19.11 -0.35 15.46
N ARG A 104 -18.65 -1.07 14.43
CA ARG A 104 -18.41 -2.52 14.49
C ARG A 104 -17.34 -2.92 13.48
N ARG A 105 -16.67 -4.05 13.71
CA ARG A 105 -15.73 -4.62 12.75
C ARG A 105 -16.45 -4.94 11.43
N VAL A 106 -15.74 -4.77 10.31
CA VAL A 106 -16.27 -5.11 8.98
C VAL A 106 -16.46 -6.62 8.88
N HIS A 107 -17.70 -7.05 8.68
CA HIS A 107 -18.04 -8.45 8.35
C HIS A 107 -18.20 -8.63 6.83
N GLY A 108 -18.18 -9.88 6.35
CA GLY A 108 -18.28 -10.22 4.92
C GLY A 108 -19.43 -9.51 4.18
N ARG A 109 -20.66 -9.54 4.73
CA ARG A 109 -21.84 -8.90 4.10
C ARG A 109 -21.80 -7.36 4.04
N ALA A 110 -20.87 -6.70 4.74
CA ALA A 110 -20.70 -5.24 4.66
C ALA A 110 -19.69 -4.82 3.59
N ARG A 111 -18.83 -5.73 3.10
CA ARG A 111 -17.68 -5.35 2.27
C ARG A 111 -18.09 -4.54 1.04
N ALA A 112 -19.12 -4.98 0.33
CA ALA A 112 -19.64 -4.27 -0.84
C ALA A 112 -20.10 -2.84 -0.51
N ARG A 113 -20.76 -2.65 0.64
CA ARG A 113 -21.22 -1.32 1.10
C ARG A 113 -20.05 -0.43 1.53
N VAL A 114 -19.05 -0.99 2.19
CA VAL A 114 -17.82 -0.27 2.56
C VAL A 114 -17.11 0.24 1.31
N LEU A 115 -16.90 -0.62 0.31
CA LEU A 115 -16.28 -0.22 -0.96
C LEU A 115 -17.12 0.82 -1.73
N ALA A 116 -18.45 0.79 -1.61
CA ALA A 116 -19.31 1.81 -2.21
C ALA A 116 -19.11 3.19 -1.56
N ILE A 117 -19.01 3.24 -0.23
CA ILE A 117 -18.71 4.49 0.51
C ILE A 117 -17.31 4.99 0.14
N ASP A 118 -16.32 4.10 0.14
CA ASP A 118 -14.93 4.41 -0.20
C ASP A 118 -14.81 5.10 -1.57
N ARG A 119 -15.47 4.56 -2.60
CA ARG A 119 -15.49 5.15 -3.95
C ARG A 119 -16.06 6.57 -4.00
N THR A 120 -16.97 6.93 -3.09
CA THR A 120 -17.55 8.28 -3.00
C THR A 120 -16.74 9.22 -2.12
N ALA A 121 -15.94 8.68 -1.21
CA ALA A 121 -15.21 9.46 -0.20
C ALA A 121 -13.77 9.78 -0.62
N PHE A 122 -13.15 8.95 -1.46
CA PHE A 122 -11.73 9.05 -1.80
C PHE A 122 -11.50 9.24 -3.30
N ASP A 123 -10.42 9.95 -3.61
CA ASP A 123 -9.89 10.06 -4.97
C ASP A 123 -9.42 8.70 -5.51
N PRO A 124 -9.43 8.50 -6.84
CA PRO A 124 -9.15 7.20 -7.45
C PRO A 124 -7.87 6.50 -6.98
N PHE A 125 -6.82 7.26 -6.63
CA PHE A 125 -5.56 6.71 -6.14
C PHE A 125 -5.68 6.10 -4.73
N TRP A 126 -6.51 6.69 -3.88
CA TRP A 126 -6.67 6.30 -2.47
C TRP A 126 -7.73 5.24 -2.23
N ARG A 127 -8.58 4.98 -3.24
CA ARG A 127 -9.67 4.00 -3.13
C ARG A 127 -9.15 2.60 -2.85
N LEU A 128 -9.89 1.89 -2.01
CA LEU A 128 -9.68 0.46 -1.78
C LEU A 128 -10.38 -0.37 -2.85
N ASP A 129 -9.72 -1.45 -3.26
CA ASP A 129 -10.36 -2.57 -3.94
C ASP A 129 -10.71 -3.67 -2.93
N ALA A 130 -11.27 -4.78 -3.43
CA ALA A 130 -11.67 -5.89 -2.57
C ALA A 130 -10.48 -6.50 -1.82
N ASP A 131 -9.34 -6.65 -2.50
CA ASP A 131 -8.13 -7.25 -1.96
C ASP A 131 -7.49 -6.35 -0.89
N ALA A 132 -7.37 -5.04 -1.15
CA ALA A 132 -6.83 -4.09 -0.18
C ALA A 132 -7.74 -3.93 1.05
N LEU A 133 -9.06 -4.00 0.90
CA LEU A 133 -9.98 -4.04 2.05
C LEU A 133 -9.76 -5.31 2.89
N GLU A 134 -9.52 -6.45 2.25
CA GLU A 134 -9.25 -7.69 2.95
C GLU A 134 -7.91 -7.65 3.71
N ASP A 135 -6.87 -7.11 3.09
CA ASP A 135 -5.58 -6.87 3.71
C ASP A 135 -5.71 -5.95 4.94
N ALA A 136 -6.48 -4.85 4.83
CA ALA A 136 -6.73 -3.95 5.94
C ALA A 136 -7.47 -4.63 7.11
N VAL A 137 -8.47 -5.47 6.82
CA VAL A 137 -9.22 -6.20 7.85
C VAL A 137 -8.35 -7.24 8.56
N ARG A 138 -7.39 -7.86 7.85
CA ARG A 138 -6.43 -8.82 8.41
C ARG A 138 -5.31 -8.16 9.21
N ALA A 139 -4.86 -6.97 8.80
CA ALA A 139 -3.76 -6.26 9.44
C ALA A 139 -4.08 -5.83 10.88
N THR A 140 -5.37 -5.75 11.24
CA THR A 140 -5.79 -5.46 12.61
C THR A 140 -5.98 -6.76 13.39
N PRO A 141 -5.20 -7.02 14.46
CA PRO A 141 -5.37 -8.21 15.30
C PRO A 141 -6.82 -8.37 15.77
N SER A 142 -7.31 -9.60 15.83
CA SER A 142 -8.49 -9.95 16.63
C SER A 142 -7.99 -10.23 18.04
N THR A 143 -8.23 -9.30 18.96
CA THR A 143 -8.17 -9.57 20.40
C THR A 143 -9.32 -10.46 20.81
#